data_AF-A0A2S8NZI9-F1
#
_entry.id   AF-A0A2S8NZI9-F1
#
_cell.length_a   1.000
_cell.length_b   1.000
_cell.length_c   1.000
_cell.angle_alpha   90.00
_cell.angle_beta   90.00
_cell.angle_gamma   90.00
#
_symmetry.space_group_name_H-M   'P 1'
#
loop_
_entity.id
_entity.type
_entity.pdbx_description
1 polymer ?
#
loop_
_entity_poly.entity_id
_entity_poly.type
_entity_poly.pdbx_seq_one_letter_code
_entity_poly.pdbx_strand_id
1 'polypeptide(L)'
;MQKQWSKFSPVFRRFLISYLIVLMIPQIAGYASYRTSIEAARTSSIENSLKSLNLGKEIIERNLIQVEVFTRQLAVNQDLYRLIADPKPMDINNVYGVGRMQRSLSIYSTTNEYLSHFFIYIPNYNVIITPTTVYYRPEHYYAANSL
;
A
#
# COMPACT_ATOMS: atom_id res chain seq x y z
N MET A 1 -41.50 -39.43 32.60
CA MET A 1 -42.09 -38.21 32.01
C MET A 1 -42.92 -38.52 30.75
N GLN A 2 -43.97 -39.36 30.84
CA GLN A 2 -44.57 -39.95 29.62
C GLN A 2 -46.11 -39.88 29.54
N LYS A 3 -46.79 -39.07 30.36
CA LYS A 3 -48.25 -39.21 30.54
C LYS A 3 -49.08 -37.91 30.48
N GLN A 4 -48.68 -36.95 29.64
CA GLN A 4 -49.57 -35.83 29.28
C GLN A 4 -50.22 -35.97 27.89
N TRP A 5 -49.64 -36.78 26.99
CA TRP A 5 -50.11 -36.94 25.61
C TRP A 5 -51.37 -37.81 25.47
N SER A 6 -51.75 -38.58 26.50
CA SER A 6 -52.93 -39.46 26.45
C SER A 6 -54.25 -38.74 26.75
N LYS A 7 -54.21 -37.45 27.12
CA LYS A 7 -55.43 -36.65 27.35
C LYS A 7 -56.01 -36.03 26.08
N PHE A 8 -55.24 -36.02 24.99
CA PHE A 8 -55.69 -35.48 23.71
C PHE A 8 -56.37 -36.56 22.87
N SER A 9 -57.50 -36.21 22.26
CA SER A 9 -58.20 -37.07 21.30
C SER A 9 -57.23 -37.52 20.19
N PRO A 10 -57.28 -38.79 19.75
CA PRO A 10 -56.43 -39.31 18.68
C PRO A 10 -56.59 -38.50 17.37
N VAL A 11 -57.75 -37.88 17.16
CA VAL A 11 -58.01 -36.98 16.04
C VAL A 11 -57.19 -35.69 16.16
N PHE A 12 -57.18 -35.06 17.34
CA PHE A 12 -56.41 -33.83 17.59
C PHE A 12 -54.90 -34.06 17.38
N ARG A 13 -54.39 -35.20 17.84
CA ARG A 13 -52.97 -35.56 17.70
C ARG A 13 -52.57 -35.75 16.22
N ARG A 14 -53.46 -36.29 15.40
CA ARG A 14 -53.25 -36.46 13.95
C ARG A 14 -53.16 -35.11 13.23
N PHE A 15 -54.07 -34.19 13.52
CA PHE A 15 -54.05 -32.83 12.94
C PHE A 15 -52.83 -32.02 13.40
N LEU A 16 -52.46 -32.11 14.68
CA LEU A 16 -51.28 -31.42 15.22
C LEU A 16 -49.98 -31.86 14.52
N ILE A 17 -49.82 -33.17 14.30
CA ILE A 17 -48.64 -33.72 13.61
C ILE A 17 -48.58 -33.25 12.15
N SER A 18 -49.71 -33.30 11.43
CA SER A 18 -49.77 -32.79 10.06
C SER A 18 -49.43 -31.30 9.98
N TYR A 19 -49.90 -30.50 10.94
CA TYR A 19 -49.61 -29.07 10.98
C TYR A 19 -48.12 -28.79 11.25
N LEU A 20 -47.51 -29.53 12.18
CA LEU A 20 -46.07 -29.44 12.46
C LEU A 20 -45.21 -29.80 11.25
N ILE A 21 -45.62 -30.82 10.48
CA ILE A 21 -44.90 -31.22 9.25
C ILE A 21 -44.93 -30.09 8.22
N VAL A 22 -46.09 -29.47 8.00
CA VAL A 22 -46.21 -28.33 7.06
C VAL A 22 -45.34 -27.14 7.51
N LEU A 23 -45.26 -26.90 8.82
CA LEU A 23 -44.43 -25.83 9.40
C LEU A 23 -42.92 -26.11 9.31
N MET A 24 -42.51 -27.37 9.28
CA MET A 24 -41.09 -27.74 9.17
C MET A 24 -40.49 -27.47 7.79
N ILE A 25 -41.30 -27.55 6.73
CA ILE A 25 -40.82 -27.33 5.35
C ILE A 25 -40.15 -25.95 5.17
N PRO A 26 -40.79 -24.81 5.51
CA PRO A 26 -40.15 -23.51 5.37
C PRO A 26 -38.95 -23.32 6.32
N GLN A 27 -38.94 -23.99 7.48
CA GLN A 27 -37.81 -23.92 8.41
C GLN A 27 -36.56 -24.60 7.83
N ILE A 28 -36.71 -25.77 7.22
CA ILE A 28 -35.60 -26.49 6.56
C ILE A 28 -35.09 -25.68 5.37
N ALA A 29 -36.00 -25.12 4.55
CA ALA A 29 -35.63 -24.27 3.42
C ALA A 29 -34.90 -22.99 3.86
N GLY A 30 -35.37 -22.36 4.94
CA GLY A 30 -34.73 -21.20 5.54
C GLY A 30 -33.34 -21.53 6.11
N TYR A 31 -33.21 -22.66 6.80
CA TYR A 31 -31.92 -23.12 7.31
C TYR A 31 -30.91 -23.40 6.18
N ALA A 32 -31.34 -24.09 5.12
CA ALA A 32 -30.48 -24.35 3.96
C ALA A 32 -30.05 -23.03 3.29
N SER A 33 -30.97 -22.09 3.10
CA SER A 33 -30.66 -20.77 2.52
C SER A 33 -29.67 -20.00 3.38
N TYR A 34 -29.89 -19.96 4.70
CA TYR A 34 -29.02 -19.26 5.64
C TYR A 34 -27.58 -19.79 5.62
N ARG A 35 -27.42 -21.13 5.56
CA ARG A 35 -26.10 -21.77 5.47
C ARG A 35 -25.38 -21.40 4.19
N THR A 36 -26.07 -21.45 3.04
CA THR A 36 -25.48 -21.08 1.75
C THR A 36 -25.11 -19.59 1.70
N SER A 37 -25.94 -18.71 2.25
CA SER A 37 -25.66 -17.28 2.29
C SER A 37 -24.44 -16.95 3.15
N ILE A 38 -24.27 -17.59 4.30
CA ILE A 38 -23.08 -17.40 5.15
C ILE A 38 -21.82 -17.87 4.43
N GLU A 39 -21.85 -19.04 3.79
CA GLU A 39 -20.69 -19.58 3.10
C GLU A 39 -20.28 -18.67 1.93
N ALA A 40 -21.25 -18.21 1.13
CA ALA A 40 -21.01 -17.27 0.04
C ALA A 40 -20.45 -15.93 0.55
N ALA A 41 -21.01 -15.38 1.62
CA ALA A 41 -20.52 -14.13 2.22
C ALA A 41 -19.09 -14.27 2.78
N ARG A 42 -18.79 -15.42 3.40
CA ARG A 42 -17.46 -15.73 3.93
C ARG A 42 -16.43 -15.83 2.82
N THR A 43 -16.72 -16.62 1.79
CA THR A 43 -15.85 -16.80 0.63
C THR A 43 -15.62 -15.48 -0.09
N SER A 44 -16.68 -14.70 -0.32
CA SER A 44 -16.56 -13.36 -0.91
C SER A 44 -15.69 -12.42 -0.07
N SER A 45 -15.84 -12.44 1.26
CA SER A 45 -15.02 -11.61 2.16
C SER A 45 -13.54 -12.01 2.14
N ILE A 46 -13.25 -13.31 2.09
CA ILE A 46 -11.88 -13.83 1.98
C ILE A 46 -11.27 -13.46 0.62
N GLU A 47 -11.99 -13.68 -0.48
CA GLU A 47 -11.55 -13.31 -1.83
C GLU A 47 -11.28 -11.81 -1.94
N ASN A 48 -12.16 -10.98 -1.40
CA ASN A 48 -12.00 -9.52 -1.41
C ASN A 48 -10.78 -9.09 -0.58
N SER A 49 -10.55 -9.72 0.57
CA SER A 49 -9.37 -9.45 1.40
C SER A 49 -8.08 -9.83 0.68
N LEU A 50 -8.05 -10.99 0.02
CA LEU A 50 -6.91 -11.43 -0.79
C LEU A 50 -6.67 -10.52 -2.00
N LYS A 51 -7.73 -10.10 -2.70
CA LYS A 51 -7.64 -9.12 -3.79
C LYS A 51 -7.07 -7.79 -3.30
N SER A 52 -7.55 -7.29 -2.17
CA SER A 52 -7.07 -6.03 -1.58
C SER A 52 -5.59 -6.13 -1.18
N LEU A 53 -5.19 -7.26 -0.60
CA LEU A 53 -3.78 -7.52 -0.27
C LEU A 53 -2.90 -7.55 -1.52
N ASN A 54 -3.34 -8.25 -2.58
CA ASN A 54 -2.61 -8.33 -3.84
C ASN A 54 -2.48 -6.97 -4.52
N LEU A 55 -3.54 -6.15 -4.52
CA LEU A 55 -3.49 -4.78 -5.03
C LEU A 55 -2.50 -3.92 -4.24
N GLY A 56 -2.51 -4.02 -2.90
CA GLY A 56 -1.54 -3.33 -2.06
C GLY A 56 -0.10 -3.74 -2.37
N LYS A 57 0.14 -5.04 -2.56
CA LYS A 57 1.44 -5.58 -2.99
C LYS A 57 1.87 -5.02 -4.34
N GLU A 58 1.00 -5.04 -5.34
CA GLU A 58 1.28 -4.54 -6.69
C GLU A 58 1.66 -3.04 -6.69
N ILE A 59 0.98 -2.23 -5.88
CA ILE A 59 1.32 -0.82 -5.71
C ILE A 59 2.74 -0.65 -5.16
N ILE A 60 3.12 -1.44 -4.15
CA ILE A 60 4.47 -1.40 -3.58
C ILE A 60 5.52 -1.82 -4.62
N GLU A 61 5.28 -2.93 -5.33
CA GLU A 61 6.20 -3.41 -6.37
C GLU A 61 6.37 -2.38 -7.49
N ARG A 62 5.29 -1.74 -7.93
CA ARG A 62 5.34 -0.66 -8.92
C ARG A 62 6.13 0.54 -8.41
N ASN A 63 6.03 0.89 -7.13
CA ASN A 63 6.80 1.98 -6.55
C ASN A 63 8.29 1.63 -6.47
N LEU A 64 8.64 0.38 -6.14
CA LEU A 64 10.04 -0.08 -6.15
C LEU A 64 10.66 -0.03 -7.55
N ILE A 65 9.92 -0.45 -8.58
CA ILE A 65 10.36 -0.35 -9.98
C ILE A 65 10.61 1.12 -10.37
N GLN A 66 9.76 2.04 -9.92
CA GLN A 66 9.96 3.47 -10.17
C GLN A 66 11.25 4.00 -9.52
N VAL A 67 11.54 3.59 -8.28
CA VAL A 67 12.79 3.95 -7.57
C VAL A 67 14.01 3.40 -8.32
N GLU A 68 13.93 2.17 -8.82
CA GLU A 68 14.99 1.56 -9.63
C GLU A 68 15.23 2.33 -10.94
N VAL A 69 14.17 2.61 -11.69
CA VAL A 69 14.23 3.38 -12.94
C VAL A 69 14.83 4.77 -12.68
N PHE A 70 14.40 5.43 -11.62
CA PHE A 70 14.94 6.71 -11.22
C PHE A 70 16.44 6.65 -10.91
N THR A 71 16.87 5.65 -10.13
CA THR A 71 18.29 5.46 -9.80
C THR A 71 19.13 5.22 -11.06
N ARG A 72 18.61 4.44 -12.02
CA ARG A 72 19.27 4.23 -13.33
C ARG A 72 19.36 5.52 -14.14
N GLN A 73 18.32 6.36 -14.14
CA GLN A 73 18.33 7.67 -14.81
C GLN A 73 19.33 8.64 -14.16
N LEU A 74 19.44 8.63 -12.83
CA LEU A 74 20.45 9.39 -12.11
C LEU A 74 21.87 8.92 -12.45
N ALA A 75 22.10 7.60 -12.52
CA ALA A 75 23.42 7.04 -12.80
C ALA A 75 23.99 7.48 -14.16
N VAL A 76 23.14 7.75 -15.14
CA VAL A 76 23.54 8.24 -16.47
C VAL A 76 23.46 9.77 -16.61
N ASN A 77 23.10 10.49 -15.55
CA ASN A 77 23.01 11.94 -15.57
C ASN A 77 24.40 12.58 -15.69
N GLN A 78 24.61 13.36 -16.75
CA GLN A 78 25.91 13.97 -17.05
C GLN A 78 26.33 15.03 -16.02
N ASP A 79 25.38 15.76 -15.43
CA ASP A 79 25.69 16.78 -14.41
C ASP A 79 26.16 16.11 -13.12
N LEU A 80 25.51 15.01 -12.72
CA LEU A 80 25.96 14.20 -11.59
C LEU A 80 27.33 13.57 -11.85
N TYR A 81 27.54 13.00 -13.04
CA TYR A 81 28.82 12.40 -13.40
C TYR A 81 29.97 13.42 -13.35
N ARG A 82 29.75 14.64 -13.87
CA ARG A 82 30.75 15.73 -13.80
C ARG A 82 31.08 16.11 -12.37
N LEU A 83 30.07 16.23 -11.50
CA LEU A 83 30.28 16.55 -10.09
C LEU A 83 31.04 15.43 -9.36
N ILE A 84 30.75 14.17 -9.62
CA ILE A 84 31.47 13.05 -8.99
C ILE A 84 32.91 12.94 -9.51
N ALA A 85 33.13 13.21 -10.81
CA ALA A 85 34.42 13.06 -11.46
C ALA A 85 35.40 14.22 -11.20
N ASP A 86 34.93 15.39 -10.75
CA ASP A 86 35.77 16.56 -10.55
C ASP A 86 36.58 16.46 -9.23
N PRO A 87 37.93 16.49 -9.28
CA PRO A 87 38.79 16.43 -8.12
C PRO A 87 39.03 17.77 -7.42
N LYS A 88 38.54 18.91 -7.94
CA LYS A 88 38.85 20.27 -7.41
C LYS A 88 37.61 21.01 -6.90
N PRO A 89 37.20 20.84 -5.64
CA PRO A 89 35.93 21.36 -5.13
C PRO A 89 35.85 22.88 -4.92
N MET A 90 36.93 23.64 -5.12
CA MET A 90 37.06 25.06 -4.77
C MET A 90 37.17 26.03 -5.96
N ASP A 91 36.73 25.63 -7.17
CA ASP A 91 36.62 26.56 -8.29
C ASP A 91 35.23 27.22 -8.30
N ILE A 92 35.16 28.52 -8.64
CA ILE A 92 33.91 29.29 -8.81
C ILE A 92 32.95 28.60 -9.81
N ASN A 93 33.53 27.87 -10.76
CA ASN A 93 32.80 27.03 -11.72
C ASN A 93 31.96 25.91 -11.07
N ASN A 94 32.32 25.47 -9.86
CA ASN A 94 31.67 24.34 -9.19
C ASN A 94 30.43 24.70 -8.39
N VAL A 95 30.30 25.94 -7.92
CA VAL A 95 29.04 26.45 -7.34
C VAL A 95 27.93 26.41 -8.39
N TYR A 96 28.25 26.77 -9.63
CA TYR A 96 27.33 26.70 -10.76
C TYR A 96 26.94 25.27 -11.13
N GLY A 97 27.90 24.32 -11.07
CA GLY A 97 27.65 22.89 -11.28
C GLY A 97 26.65 22.31 -10.27
N VAL A 98 26.84 22.61 -8.99
CA VAL A 98 25.96 22.15 -7.90
C VAL A 98 24.54 22.75 -8.05
N GLY A 99 24.42 24.04 -8.37
CA GLY A 99 23.13 24.69 -8.61
C GLY A 99 22.39 24.13 -9.83
N ARG A 100 23.12 23.84 -10.92
CA ARG A 100 22.53 23.15 -12.09
C ARG A 100 22.02 21.75 -11.74
N MET A 101 22.78 21.00 -10.96
CA MET A 101 22.35 19.67 -10.49
C MET A 101 21.09 19.76 -9.63
N GLN A 102 21.01 20.71 -8.69
CA GLN A 102 19.79 20.92 -7.89
C GLN A 102 18.58 21.22 -8.79
N ARG A 103 18.74 22.06 -9.81
CA ARG A 103 17.66 22.37 -10.76
C ARG A 103 17.23 21.13 -11.55
N SER A 104 18.18 20.32 -12.00
CA SER A 104 17.92 19.04 -12.66
C SER A 104 17.15 18.09 -11.73
N LEU A 105 17.53 17.99 -10.45
CA LEU A 105 16.81 17.19 -9.45
C LEU A 105 15.39 17.72 -9.13
N SER A 106 15.22 19.03 -9.09
CA SER A 106 13.93 19.67 -8.86
C SER A 106 12.90 19.24 -9.90
N ILE A 107 13.30 19.17 -11.18
CA ILE A 107 12.44 18.70 -12.28
C ILE A 107 11.94 17.28 -12.01
N TYR A 108 12.82 16.38 -11.57
CA TYR A 108 12.42 14.99 -11.24
C TYR A 108 11.42 14.96 -10.08
N SER A 109 11.61 15.76 -9.03
CA SER A 109 10.68 15.80 -7.89
C SER A 109 9.30 16.36 -8.23
N THR A 110 9.22 17.30 -9.19
CA THR A 110 7.94 17.89 -9.62
C THR A 110 7.15 16.92 -10.50
N THR A 111 7.83 16.08 -11.27
CA THR A 111 7.18 15.09 -12.15
C THR A 111 6.83 13.77 -11.46
N ASN A 112 7.37 13.50 -10.26
CA ASN A 112 7.19 12.24 -9.56
C ASN A 112 6.84 12.47 -8.09
N GLU A 113 5.55 12.31 -7.76
CA GLU A 113 5.03 12.45 -6.39
C GLU A 113 5.56 11.37 -5.41
N TYR A 114 6.09 10.25 -5.91
CA TYR A 114 6.62 9.16 -5.08
C TYR A 114 8.08 9.38 -4.65
N LEU A 115 8.80 10.30 -5.30
CA LEU A 115 10.22 10.58 -5.07
C LEU A 115 10.44 12.02 -4.58
N SER A 116 9.65 12.46 -3.62
CA SER A 116 9.69 13.83 -3.09
C SER A 116 10.77 14.07 -2.03
N HIS A 117 11.27 13.01 -1.37
CA HIS A 117 12.16 13.11 -0.21
C HIS A 117 13.45 12.28 -0.38
N PHE A 118 14.29 12.67 -1.33
CA PHE A 118 15.62 12.08 -1.50
C PHE A 118 16.71 13.16 -1.44
N PHE A 119 17.95 12.71 -1.23
CA PHE A 119 19.13 13.56 -1.26
C PHE A 119 20.28 12.84 -1.95
N ILE A 120 21.20 13.60 -2.52
CA ILE A 120 22.46 13.10 -3.09
C ILE A 120 23.59 13.70 -2.29
N TYR A 121 24.41 12.83 -1.69
CA TYR A 121 25.63 13.23 -1.01
C TYR A 121 26.82 13.14 -1.98
N ILE A 122 27.58 14.22 -2.10
CA ILE A 122 28.77 14.28 -2.96
C ILE A 122 30.02 14.43 -2.07
N PRO A 123 30.81 13.35 -1.87
CA PRO A 123 31.94 13.36 -0.95
C PRO A 123 33.00 14.40 -1.29
N ASN A 124 33.31 14.60 -2.57
CA ASN A 124 34.38 15.51 -3.02
C ASN A 124 34.14 16.97 -2.57
N TYR A 125 32.88 17.36 -2.41
CA TYR A 125 32.49 18.72 -2.01
C TYR A 125 31.99 18.78 -0.56
N ASN A 126 31.79 17.63 0.08
CA ASN A 126 31.08 17.51 1.36
C ASN A 126 29.71 18.21 1.32
N VAL A 127 28.96 18.02 0.23
CA VAL A 127 27.66 18.69 -0.01
C VAL A 127 26.54 17.68 -0.11
N ILE A 128 25.38 18.03 0.46
CA ILE A 128 24.12 17.33 0.27
C ILE A 128 23.23 18.17 -0.65
N ILE A 129 22.80 17.57 -1.76
CA ILE A 129 21.86 18.19 -2.72
C ILE A 129 20.50 17.52 -2.54
N THR A 130 19.47 18.31 -2.24
CA THR A 130 18.06 17.88 -2.29
C THR A 130 17.37 18.55 -3.49
N PRO A 131 16.18 18.08 -3.90
CA PRO A 131 15.41 18.73 -4.95
C PRO A 131 15.05 20.18 -4.65
N THR A 132 14.96 20.55 -3.37
CA THR A 132 14.54 21.88 -2.92
C THR A 132 15.71 22.79 -2.55
N THR A 133 16.82 22.24 -2.07
CA THR A 133 17.89 23.01 -1.40
C THR A 133 19.24 22.33 -1.55
N VAL A 134 20.32 23.11 -1.42
CA VAL A 134 21.70 22.63 -1.37
C VAL A 134 22.28 22.93 0.00
N TYR A 135 22.84 21.92 0.65
CA TYR A 135 23.53 22.06 1.93
C TYR A 135 25.03 21.90 1.70
N TYR A 136 25.76 23.02 1.79
CA TYR A 136 27.21 23.05 1.60
C TYR A 136 28.02 22.34 2.71
N ARG A 137 27.33 21.86 3.75
CA ARG A 137 27.86 20.99 4.79
C ARG A 137 26.79 20.00 5.24
N PRO A 138 27.09 18.71 5.45
CA PRO A 138 26.08 17.72 5.82
C PRO A 138 25.44 18.01 7.17
N GLU A 139 26.19 18.58 8.12
CA GLU A 139 25.67 18.96 9.43
C GLU A 139 24.45 19.90 9.36
N HIS A 140 24.40 20.80 8.37
CA HIS A 140 23.26 21.70 8.19
C HIS A 140 22.01 20.97 7.73
N TYR A 141 22.15 19.93 6.91
CA TYR A 141 21.04 19.08 6.51
C TYR A 141 20.45 18.36 7.71
N TYR A 142 21.29 17.71 8.53
CA TYR A 142 20.83 16.96 9.71
C TYR A 142 20.27 17.86 10.80
N ALA A 143 20.81 19.08 10.96
CA ALA A 143 20.25 20.06 11.90
C ALA A 143 18.89 20.61 11.43
N ALA A 144 18.70 20.82 10.12
CA ALA A 144 17.43 21.30 9.57
C ALA A 144 16.35 20.22 9.50
N ASN A 145 16.74 18.94 9.52
CA ASN A 145 15.85 17.78 9.40
C ASN A 145 15.93 16.86 10.63
N SER A 146 16.31 17.38 11.79
CA SER A 146 16.28 16.62 13.04
C SER A 146 14.83 16.37 13.46
N LEU A 147 14.44 15.09 13.56
CA LEU A 147 13.15 14.65 14.10
C LEU A 147 13.00 15.01 15.59
#